data_AF-A0A6A7KPX7-F1
#
_entry.id   AF-A0A6A7KPX7-F1
#
_cell.length_a   1.000
_cell.length_b   1.000
_cell.length_c   1.000
_cell.angle_alpha   90.00
_cell.angle_beta   90.00
_cell.angle_gamma   90.00
#
_symmetry.space_group_name_H-M   'P 1'
#
loop_
_entity.id
_entity.type
_entity.pdbx_description
1 polymer ?
#
loop_
_entity_poly.entity_id
_entity_poly.type
_entity_poly.pdbx_seq_one_letter_code
_entity_poly.pdbx_strand_id
1 'polypeptide(L)'
;MHPFLMLSARWAIGADRQQWIIYRHRAHAARGGQWQALSYIGSTKAVLLRCLREHEAVIGPAVQTALDTLPETFMEWRLRRGERAIAA
;
A
#
# COMPACT_ATOMS: atom_id res chain seq x y z
N MET A 1 0.26 -8.26 -9.56
CA MET A 1 0.96 -7.37 -8.61
C MET A 1 0.58 -7.80 -7.20
N HIS A 2 1.53 -7.94 -6.29
CA HIS A 2 1.28 -8.37 -4.92
C HIS A 2 1.38 -7.17 -3.96
N PRO A 3 0.54 -7.09 -2.91
CA PRO A 3 0.72 -6.10 -1.87
C PRO A 3 2.09 -6.27 -1.20
N PHE A 4 2.74 -5.17 -0.83
CA PHE A 4 4.01 -5.21 -0.09
C PHE A 4 3.84 -4.87 1.39
N LEU A 5 2.72 -4.25 1.77
CA LEU A 5 2.41 -3.89 3.14
C LEU A 5 0.97 -4.28 3.45
N MET A 6 0.78 -5.25 4.33
CA MET A 6 -0.52 -5.65 4.84
C MET A 6 -0.93 -4.71 5.96
N LEU A 7 -2.05 -3.99 5.81
CA LEU A 7 -2.59 -3.08 6.84
C LEU A 7 -3.49 -3.82 7.83
N SER A 8 -4.26 -4.77 7.31
CA SER A 8 -5.11 -5.70 8.07
C SER A 8 -5.49 -6.88 7.18
N ALA A 9 -6.32 -7.81 7.67
CA ALA A 9 -6.84 -8.92 6.87
C ALA A 9 -7.59 -8.47 5.60
N ARG A 10 -8.08 -7.22 5.56
CA ARG A 10 -8.89 -6.70 4.46
C ARG A 10 -8.26 -5.56 3.68
N TRP A 11 -7.10 -5.06 4.10
CA TRP A 11 -6.50 -3.86 3.53
C TRP A 11 -5.01 -4.05 3.35
N ALA A 12 -4.49 -3.59 2.22
CA ALA A 12 -3.07 -3.65 1.93
C ALA A 12 -2.64 -2.52 0.98
N ILE A 13 -1.35 -2.24 0.97
CA ILE A 13 -0.71 -1.33 0.00
C ILE A 13 0.23 -2.18 -0.86
N GLY A 14 0.10 -2.04 -2.17
CA GLY A 14 1.07 -2.50 -3.14
C GLY A 14 1.64 -1.33 -3.93
N ALA A 15 2.37 -1.65 -4.99
CA ALA A 15 2.90 -0.65 -5.90
C ALA A 15 3.18 -1.25 -7.28
N ASP A 16 3.23 -0.37 -8.27
CA ASP A 16 3.82 -0.63 -9.58
C ASP A 16 5.02 0.31 -9.81
N ARG A 17 5.44 0.47 -11.07
CA ARG A 17 6.59 1.35 -11.43
C ARG A 17 6.28 2.85 -11.29
N GLN A 18 5.02 3.22 -11.15
CA GLN A 18 4.53 4.60 -11.25
C GLN A 18 3.78 5.08 -9.99
N GLN A 19 3.19 4.17 -9.20
CA GLN A 19 2.37 4.55 -8.06
C GLN A 19 2.26 3.50 -6.95
N TRP A 20 1.89 3.97 -5.76
CA TRP A 20 1.31 3.12 -4.72
C TRP A 20 -0.13 2.77 -5.07
N ILE A 21 -0.56 1.58 -4.64
CA ILE A 21 -1.91 1.06 -4.91
C ILE A 21 -2.53 0.62 -3.59
N ILE A 22 -3.69 1.17 -3.25
CA ILE A 22 -4.49 0.68 -2.12
C ILE A 22 -5.31 -0.50 -2.60
N TYR A 23 -5.22 -1.62 -1.88
CA TYR A 23 -5.99 -2.83 -2.13
C TYR A 23 -6.97 -3.11 -1.00
N ARG A 24 -8.15 -3.64 -1.37
CA ARG A 24 -9.12 -4.21 -0.44
C ARG A 24 -9.37 -5.67 -0.75
N HIS A 25 -9.29 -6.53 0.25
CA HIS A 25 -9.66 -7.93 0.14
C HIS A 25 -11.17 -8.08 0.23
N ARG A 26 -11.77 -8.66 -0.81
CA ARG A 26 -13.16 -9.10 -0.76
C ARG A 26 -13.17 -10.54 -0.28
N ALA A 27 -13.53 -10.76 0.97
CA ALA A 27 -13.84 -12.10 1.46
C ALA A 27 -15.10 -12.61 0.75
N HIS A 28 -14.92 -13.35 -0.34
CA HIS A 28 -16.01 -14.13 -0.93
C HIS A 28 -15.99 -15.51 -0.28
N ALA A 29 -17.09 -15.85 0.41
CA ALA A 29 -17.23 -17.07 1.22
C ALA A 29 -17.02 -18.40 0.45
N ALA A 30 -16.92 -18.37 -0.88
CA ALA A 30 -16.90 -19.58 -1.71
C ALA A 30 -15.67 -19.74 -2.62
N ARG A 31 -14.81 -18.73 -2.83
CA ARG A 31 -13.81 -18.76 -3.93
C ARG A 31 -12.49 -18.03 -3.67
N GLY A 32 -11.95 -18.07 -2.46
CA GLY A 32 -10.60 -17.55 -2.17
C GLY A 32 -10.47 -16.06 -2.54
N GLY A 33 -10.93 -15.19 -1.64
CA GLY A 33 -11.08 -13.76 -1.90
C GLY A 33 -9.92 -13.12 -2.66
N GLN A 34 -10.24 -12.24 -3.60
CA GLN A 34 -9.27 -11.53 -4.41
C GLN A 34 -9.02 -10.12 -3.85
N TRP A 35 -7.79 -9.64 -4.03
CA TRP A 35 -7.42 -8.26 -3.78
C TRP A 35 -7.91 -7.37 -4.92
N GLN A 36 -8.75 -6.38 -4.59
CA GLN A 36 -9.20 -5.36 -5.52
C GLN A 36 -8.39 -4.09 -5.34
N ALA A 37 -7.80 -3.56 -6.41
CA ALA A 37 -7.19 -2.23 -6.40
C ALA A 37 -8.27 -1.14 -6.38
N LEU A 38 -8.13 -0.16 -5.50
CA LEU A 38 -9.12 0.91 -5.30
C LEU A 38 -8.62 2.31 -5.64
N SER A 39 -7.34 2.59 -5.37
CA SER A 39 -6.75 3.91 -5.63
C SER A 39 -5.29 3.78 -6.00
N TYR A 40 -4.87 4.68 -6.90
CA TYR A 40 -3.55 4.71 -7.51
C TYR A 40 -2.92 6.08 -7.20
N ILE A 41 -1.81 6.10 -6.46
CA ILE A 41 -1.23 7.31 -5.88
C ILE A 41 0.25 7.42 -6.28
N GLY A 42 0.53 8.25 -7.28
CA GLY A 42 1.89 8.55 -7.77
C GLY A 42 2.52 9.81 -7.17
N SER A 43 1.93 10.38 -6.12
CA SER A 43 2.32 11.68 -5.55
C SER A 43 2.95 11.54 -4.15
N THR A 44 2.23 11.93 -3.10
CA THR A 44 2.77 12.07 -1.74
C THR A 44 2.13 11.11 -0.75
N LYS A 45 2.85 10.82 0.35
CA LYS A 45 2.34 10.05 1.48
C LYS A 45 1.07 10.67 2.06
N ALA A 46 0.98 12.00 2.10
CA ALA A 46 -0.21 12.70 2.54
C ALA A 46 -1.46 12.33 1.71
N VAL A 47 -1.33 12.22 0.37
CA VAL A 47 -2.44 11.78 -0.49
C VAL A 47 -2.79 10.32 -0.26
N LEU A 48 -1.78 9.45 -0.11
CA LEU A 48 -1.99 8.04 0.24
C LEU A 48 -2.78 7.89 1.55
N LEU A 49 -2.37 8.59 2.61
CA LEU A 49 -3.04 8.58 3.91
C LEU A 49 -4.46 9.16 3.84
N ARG A 50 -4.66 10.22 3.05
CA ARG A 50 -6.00 10.77 2.79
C ARG A 50 -6.90 9.71 2.15
N CYS A 51 -6.44 9.03 1.10
CA CYS A 51 -7.23 8.00 0.42
C CYS A 51 -7.51 6.79 1.32
N LEU A 52 -6.55 6.36 2.17
CA LEU A 52 -6.80 5.31 3.16
C LEU A 52 -7.94 5.69 4.11
N ARG A 53 -7.96 6.94 4.58
CA ARG A 53 -9.04 7.46 5.43
C ARG A 53 -10.37 7.57 4.69
N GLU A 54 -10.37 8.06 3.45
CA GLU A 54 -11.58 8.14 2.60
C GLU A 54 -12.21 6.76 2.34
N HIS A 55 -11.38 5.72 2.27
CA HIS A 55 -11.81 4.32 2.10
C HIS A 55 -12.13 3.61 3.42
N GLU A 56 -12.02 4.30 4.56
CA GLU A 56 -12.21 3.74 5.91
C GLU A 56 -11.32 2.50 6.14
N ALA A 57 -10.07 2.57 5.66
CA ALA A 57 -9.14 1.46 5.76
C ALA A 57 -8.77 1.15 7.21
N VAL A 58 -8.88 -0.12 7.60
CA VAL A 58 -8.48 -0.59 8.93
C VAL A 58 -6.97 -0.84 8.94
N ILE A 59 -6.27 -0.07 9.78
CA ILE A 59 -4.83 -0.16 10.00
C ILE A 59 -4.59 -0.82 11.36
N GLY A 60 -3.89 -1.96 11.35
CA GLY A 60 -3.48 -2.63 12.58
C GLY A 60 -2.44 -1.80 13.36
N PRO A 61 -2.43 -1.82 14.70
CA PRO A 61 -1.53 -1.00 15.51
C PRO A 61 -0.04 -1.22 15.19
N ALA A 62 0.35 -2.47 14.92
CA ALA A 62 1.72 -2.83 14.58
C ALA A 62 2.18 -2.31 13.21
N VAL A 63 1.25 -1.90 12.33
CA VAL A 63 1.54 -1.48 10.95
C VAL A 63 1.62 0.04 10.82
N GLN A 64 1.11 0.79 11.80
CA GLN A 64 1.16 2.25 11.79
C GLN A 64 2.61 2.75 11.68
N THR A 65 3.54 2.17 12.45
CA THR A 65 4.96 2.52 12.37
C THR A 65 5.53 2.28 10.97
N ALA A 66 5.14 1.18 10.30
CA ALA A 66 5.60 0.90 8.94
C ALA A 66 5.08 1.95 7.93
N LEU A 67 3.82 2.40 8.08
CA LEU A 67 3.29 3.51 7.29
C LEU A 67 4.05 4.81 7.54
N ASP A 68 4.36 5.10 8.81
CA ASP A 68 5.05 6.34 9.19
C ASP A 68 6.46 6.40 8.59
N THR A 69 7.13 5.25 8.44
CA THR A 69 8.44 5.13 7.81
C THR A 69 8.45 5.27 6.29
N LEU A 70 7.28 5.32 5.63
CA LEU A 70 7.23 5.57 4.19
C LEU A 70 7.79 6.98 3.89
N PRO A 71 8.57 7.13 2.81
CA PRO A 71 9.02 8.43 2.34
C PRO A 71 7.85 9.37 2.02
N GLU A 72 8.10 10.67 2.01
CA GLU A 72 7.06 11.68 1.76
C GLU A 72 6.54 11.61 0.32
N THR A 73 7.34 11.12 -0.63
CA THR A 73 6.94 10.96 -2.04
C THR A 73 7.08 9.53 -2.55
N PHE A 74 6.24 9.17 -3.53
CA PHE A 74 6.36 7.89 -4.23
C PHE A 74 7.73 7.75 -4.93
N MET A 75 8.24 8.85 -5.47
CA MET A 75 9.52 8.87 -6.19
C MET A 75 10.69 8.49 -5.27
N GLU A 76 10.77 9.06 -4.08
CA GLU A 76 11.79 8.68 -3.08
C GLU A 76 11.65 7.22 -2.68
N TRP A 77 10.42 6.75 -2.46
CA TRP A 77 10.17 5.35 -2.15
C TRP A 77 10.63 4.41 -3.27
N ARG A 78 10.40 4.79 -4.52
CA ARG A 78 10.84 4.03 -5.69
C ARG A 78 12.36 3.98 -5.80
N LEU A 79 13.03 5.11 -5.59
CA LEU A 79 14.50 5.19 -5.60
C LEU A 79 15.11 4.30 -4.50
N ARG A 80 14.62 4.40 -3.26
CA ARG A 80 15.08 3.56 -2.13
C ARG A 80 14.87 2.06 -2.37
N ARG A 81 13.82 1.68 -3.10
CA ARG A 81 13.61 0.28 -3.51
C ARG A 81 14.59 -0.16 -4.60
N GLY A 82 14.87 0.68 -5.58
CA GLY A 82 15.82 0.40 -6.64
C GLY A 82 17.24 0.22 -6.10
N GLU A 83 17.65 1.09 -5.18
CA GLU A 83 18.95 1.01 -4.50
C GLU A 83 19.12 -0.31 -3.73
N ARG A 84 18.07 -0.73 -3.00
CA ARG A 84 18.05 -2.02 -2.30
C ARG A 84 18.10 -3.24 -3.23
N ALA A 85 17.66 -3.11 -4.48
CA ALA A 85 17.70 -4.19 -5.46
C ALA A 85 19.05 -4.30 -6.18
N ILE A 86 19.88 -3.25 -6.15
CA ILE A 86 21.23 -3.24 -6.74
C ILE A 86 22.28 -3.67 -5.70
N ALA A 87 22.01 -3.46 -4.41
CA ALA A 87 22.91 -3.78 -3.31
C ALA A 87 22.78 -5.21 -2.74
N ALA A 88 22.00 -6.09 -3.37
CA ALA A 88 21.77 -7.48 -2.97
C ALA A 88 22.18 -8.44 -4.10
#